data_AF-A0A3C2B4M9-F1
#
_entry.id   AF-A0A3C2B4M9-F1
#
_cell.length_a   1.000
_cell.length_b   1.000
_cell.length_c   1.000
_cell.angle_alpha   90.00
_cell.angle_beta   90.00
_cell.angle_gamma   90.00
#
_symmetry.space_group_name_H-M   'P 1'
#
loop_
_entity.id
_entity.type
_entity.pdbx_description
1 polymer ?
#
loop_
_entity_poly.entity_id
_entity_poly.type
_entity_poly.pdbx_seq_one_letter_code
_entity_poly.pdbx_strand_id
1 'polypeptide(L)'
;MRVWIDQDLCTGDGLCVDHCPDVFVQLEDGIAYVAEDGRPLNDPGGSGSLATVEDRHYRAVVDAALACPGECIFIEMERISAA
;
A
#
# COMPACT_ATOMS: atom_id res chain seq x y z
N MET A 1 4.99 6.46 7.85
CA MET A 1 5.68 5.51 6.96
C MET A 1 5.25 5.80 5.53
N ARG A 2 5.93 5.25 4.52
CA ARG A 2 5.44 5.26 3.15
C ARG A 2 5.20 3.83 2.69
N VAL A 3 4.25 3.64 1.78
CA VAL A 3 3.87 2.31 1.28
C VAL A 3 3.64 2.35 -0.22
N TRP A 4 3.95 1.25 -0.90
CA TRP A 4 3.65 1.01 -2.31
C TRP A 4 3.30 -0.47 -2.54
N ILE A 5 2.67 -0.77 -3.68
CA ILE A 5 2.32 -2.13 -4.09
C ILE A 5 3.09 -2.51 -5.36
N ASP A 6 3.71 -3.68 -5.36
CA ASP A 6 4.26 -4.30 -6.55
C ASP A 6 3.16 -4.98 -7.36
N GLN A 7 2.90 -4.44 -8.56
CA GLN A 7 1.83 -4.93 -9.43
C GLN A 7 2.14 -6.28 -10.09
N ASP A 8 3.42 -6.65 -10.20
CA ASP A 8 3.81 -7.95 -10.75
C ASP A 8 3.58 -9.08 -9.75
N LEU A 9 3.54 -8.76 -8.45
CA LEU A 9 3.29 -9.71 -7.36
C LEU A 9 1.82 -9.73 -6.89
N CYS A 10 1.04 -8.71 -7.23
CA CYS A 10 -0.35 -8.61 -6.78
C CYS A 10 -1.22 -9.71 -7.41
N THR A 11 -1.90 -10.49 -6.57
CA THR A 11 -2.82 -11.56 -7.00
C THR A 11 -4.28 -11.11 -7.11
N GLY A 12 -4.60 -9.88 -6.69
CA GLY A 12 -5.96 -9.34 -6.74
C GLY A 12 -6.90 -9.82 -5.62
N ASP A 13 -6.38 -10.39 -4.53
CA ASP A 13 -7.17 -10.94 -3.40
C ASP A 13 -7.99 -9.90 -2.62
N GLY A 14 -7.68 -8.61 -2.72
CA GLY A 14 -8.46 -7.54 -2.08
C GLY A 14 -8.24 -7.35 -0.57
N LEU A 15 -7.50 -8.25 0.11
CA LEU A 15 -7.30 -8.18 1.57
C LEU A 15 -6.67 -6.86 2.06
N CYS A 16 -5.84 -6.21 1.24
CA CYS A 16 -5.29 -4.90 1.56
C CYS A 16 -6.38 -3.84 1.75
N VAL A 17 -7.39 -3.85 0.87
CA VAL A 17 -8.55 -2.94 0.93
C VAL A 17 -9.41 -3.26 2.16
N ASP A 18 -9.60 -4.54 2.49
CA ASP A 18 -10.34 -4.95 3.69
C ASP A 18 -9.66 -4.47 4.99
N HIS A 19 -8.33 -4.51 5.03
CA HIS A 19 -7.54 -4.07 6.18
C HIS A 19 -7.44 -2.54 6.29
N CYS A 20 -7.26 -1.82 5.17
CA CYS A 20 -7.05 -0.38 5.19
C CYS A 20 -7.54 0.31 3.90
N PRO A 21 -8.86 0.55 3.74
CA PRO A 21 -9.43 1.13 2.51
C PRO A 21 -9.05 2.60 2.29
N ASP A 22 -8.56 3.29 3.32
CA ASP A 22 -8.07 4.67 3.21
C ASP A 22 -6.69 4.74 2.52
N VAL A 23 -5.93 3.64 2.50
CA VAL A 23 -4.56 3.56 1.97
C VAL A 23 -4.47 2.68 0.74
N PHE A 24 -5.38 1.73 0.56
CA PHE A 24 -5.37 0.78 -0.55
C PHE A 24 -6.67 0.82 -1.35
N VAL A 25 -6.56 0.66 -2.66
CA VAL A 25 -7.69 0.61 -3.58
C VAL A 25 -7.42 -0.45 -4.65
N GLN A 26 -8.42 -1.25 -4.99
CA GLN A 26 -8.35 -2.17 -6.13
C GLN A 26 -9.09 -1.54 -7.32
N LEU A 27 -8.43 -1.44 -8.47
CA LEU A 27 -9.01 -0.85 -9.66
C LEU A 27 -9.64 -1.92 -10.56
N GLU A 28 -10.24 -1.48 -11.67
CA GLU A 28 -10.97 -2.35 -12.61
C GLU A 28 -10.07 -3.36 -13.34
N ASP A 29 -8.75 -3.18 -13.31
CA ASP A 29 -7.76 -4.12 -13.82
C ASP A 29 -7.57 -5.34 -12.89
N GLY A 30 -8.21 -5.34 -11.72
CA GLY A 30 -8.21 -6.46 -10.79
C GLY A 30 -7.01 -6.48 -9.85
N ILE A 31 -6.13 -5.46 -9.85
CA ILE A 31 -4.98 -5.37 -8.94
C ILE A 31 -5.08 -4.12 -8.05
N ALA A 32 -4.37 -4.18 -6.92
CA ALA A 32 -4.43 -3.17 -5.88
C ALA A 32 -3.35 -2.10 -6.07
N TYR A 33 -3.66 -0.87 -5.71
CA TYR A 33 -2.77 0.29 -5.71
C TYR A 33 -2.84 0.95 -4.34
N VAL A 34 -1.87 1.80 -4.03
CA VAL A 34 -1.98 2.71 -2.90
C VAL A 34 -2.80 3.93 -3.27
N ALA A 35 -3.44 4.55 -2.28
CA ALA A 35 -4.19 5.78 -2.43
C ALA A 35 -3.68 6.85 -1.45
N GLU A 36 -3.69 8.10 -1.90
CA GLU A 36 -3.41 9.27 -1.07
C GLU A 36 -4.49 10.32 -1.36
N ASP A 37 -5.08 10.90 -0.31
CA ASP A 37 -6.20 11.84 -0.40
C ASP A 37 -7.39 11.33 -1.27
N GLY A 38 -7.68 10.03 -1.16
CA GLY A 38 -8.74 9.36 -1.92
C GLY A 38 -8.44 9.18 -3.41
N ARG A 39 -7.20 9.42 -3.85
CA ARG A 39 -6.77 9.25 -5.24
C ARG A 39 -5.84 8.04 -5.36
N PRO A 40 -6.13 7.10 -6.28
CA PRO A 40 -5.19 6.03 -6.60
C PRO A 40 -3.88 6.60 -7.15
N LEU A 41 -2.75 6.05 -6.69
CA LEU A 41 -1.43 6.33 -7.25
C LEU A 41 -1.06 5.20 -8.23
N ASN A 42 -1.77 5.15 -9.36
CA ASN A 42 -1.65 4.10 -10.37
C ASN A 42 -0.84 4.50 -11.62
N ASP A 43 -0.30 5.71 -11.65
CA ASP A 43 0.58 6.20 -12.70
C ASP A 43 1.76 6.94 -12.04
N PRO A 44 2.98 6.37 -12.01
CA PRO A 44 3.39 5.14 -12.70
C PRO A 44 3.00 3.81 -12.01
N GLY A 45 2.48 3.85 -10.77
CA GLY A 45 2.30 2.65 -9.94
C GLY A 45 3.64 2.13 -9.38
N GLY A 46 3.62 0.96 -8.74
CA GLY A 46 4.82 0.31 -8.23
C GLY A 46 5.61 1.18 -7.24
N SER A 47 6.92 0.97 -7.19
CA SER A 47 7.85 1.79 -6.39
C SER A 47 7.97 3.24 -6.87
N GLY A 48 7.39 3.60 -8.02
CA GLY A 48 7.27 4.99 -8.47
C GLY A 48 6.12 5.75 -7.82
N SER A 49 5.21 5.04 -7.14
CA SER A 49 3.98 5.59 -6.55
C SER A 49 3.86 5.19 -5.09
N LEU A 50 4.47 5.98 -4.21
CA LEU A 50 4.41 5.77 -2.77
C LEU A 50 3.41 6.71 -2.11
N ALA A 51 2.49 6.15 -1.32
CA ALA A 51 1.57 6.92 -0.49
C ALA A 51 2.16 7.17 0.90
N THR A 52 1.92 8.37 1.42
CA THR A 52 2.19 8.72 2.82
C THR A 52 1.08 8.16 3.69
N VAL A 53 1.45 7.38 4.71
CA VAL A 53 0.49 6.77 5.62
C VAL A 53 0.38 7.61 6.89
N GLU A 54 -0.84 8.09 7.20
CA GLU A 54 -1.13 8.72 8.49
C GLU A 54 -0.88 7.74 9.65
N ASP A 55 -0.36 8.25 10.79
CA ASP A 55 0.02 7.41 11.94
C ASP A 55 -1.13 6.52 12.46
N ARG A 56 -2.39 6.96 12.34
CA ARG A 56 -3.56 6.16 12.73
C ARG A 56 -3.72 4.86 11.93
N HIS A 57 -3.20 4.82 10.70
CA HIS A 57 -3.28 3.67 9.80
C HIS A 57 -2.05 2.75 9.92
N TYR A 58 -1.07 3.07 10.77
CA TYR A 58 0.19 2.32 10.90
C TYR A 58 -0.05 0.80 11.07
N ARG A 59 -0.88 0.41 12.05
CA ARG A 59 -1.13 -1.01 12.34
C ARG A 59 -1.89 -1.69 11.21
N ALA A 60 -2.91 -1.03 10.67
CA ALA A 60 -3.72 -1.56 9.58
C ALA A 60 -2.89 -1.83 8.32
N VAL A 61 -1.94 -0.96 7.98
CA VAL A 61 -1.02 -1.15 6.85
C VAL A 61 -0.04 -2.30 7.10
N VAL A 62 0.48 -2.44 8.32
CA VAL A 62 1.34 -3.58 8.67
C VAL A 62 0.58 -4.90 8.61
N ASP A 63 -0.65 -4.94 9.17
CA ASP A 63 -1.49 -6.12 9.15
C ASP A 63 -1.88 -6.50 7.71
N ALA A 64 -2.17 -5.50 6.86
CA ALA A 64 -2.40 -5.71 5.42
C ALA A 64 -1.19 -6.34 4.72
N ALA A 65 0.02 -5.84 5.00
CA ALA A 65 1.25 -6.39 4.43
C ALA A 65 1.50 -7.84 4.87
N LEU A 66 1.24 -8.17 6.14
CA LEU A 66 1.39 -9.53 6.67
C LEU A 66 0.31 -10.51 6.16
N ALA A 67 -0.90 -10.01 5.89
CA ALA A 67 -2.00 -10.83 5.39
C ALA A 67 -1.99 -11.01 3.87
N CYS A 68 -1.20 -10.21 3.14
CA CYS A 68 -1.17 -10.21 1.68
C CYS A 68 -0.60 -11.53 1.11
N PRO A 69 -1.38 -12.34 0.36
CA PRO A 69 -0.91 -13.63 -0.15
C PRO A 69 0.19 -13.49 -1.21
N GLY A 70 0.16 -12.41 -1.99
CA GLY A 70 1.18 -12.10 -2.99
C GLY A 70 2.44 -11.46 -2.42
N GLU A 71 2.47 -11.17 -1.11
CA GLU A 71 3.57 -10.44 -0.45
C GLU A 71 3.96 -9.14 -1.20
N CYS A 72 2.96 -8.48 -1.80
CA CYS A 72 3.18 -7.40 -2.76
C CYS A 72 3.22 -6.00 -2.15
N ILE A 73 3.07 -5.86 -0.83
CA ILE A 73 3.02 -4.57 -0.12
C ILE A 73 4.37 -4.27 0.50
N PHE A 74 4.98 -3.16 0.09
CA PHE A 74 6.30 -2.74 0.56
C PHE A 74 6.19 -1.48 1.41
N ILE A 75 6.79 -1.53 2.60
CA ILE A 75 6.77 -0.42 3.56
C ILE A 75 8.16 0.19 3.66
N GLU A 76 8.25 1.50 3.42
CA GLU A 76 9.43 2.30 3.69
C GLU A 76 9.29 3.00 5.04
N MET A 77 10.20 2.67 5.94
CA MET A 77 10.35 3.32 7.23
C MET A 77 11.31 4.50 7.06
N GLU A 78 10.88 5.70 7.44
CA GLU A 78 11.80 6.83 7.51
C GLU A 78 12.87 6.52 8.56
N ARG A 79 14.13 6.51 8.13
CA ARG A 79 15.25 6.45 9.07
C ARG A 79 15.27 7.75 9.88
N ILE A 80 14.96 7.65 11.17
CA ILE A 80 15.29 8.71 12.11
C ILE A 80 16.82 8.83 12.11
N SER A 81 17.34 9.92 11.54
CA SER A 81 18.74 10.29 11.72
C SER A 81 18.98 10.48 13.21
N ALA A 82 19.80 9.63 13.83
CA ALA A 82 20.34 9.94 15.14
C ALA A 82 21.14 11.24 15.00
N ALA A 83 20.65 12.31 15.63
CA ALA A 83 21.37 13.57 15.78
C ALA A 83 22.49 13.41 16.82
#